data_AF-A0A841EEU6-F1
#
_entry.id   AF-A0A841EEU6-F1
#
_cell.length_a   1.000
_cell.length_b   1.000
_cell.length_c   1.000
_cell.angle_alpha   90.00
_cell.angle_beta   90.00
_cell.angle_gamma   90.00
#
_symmetry.space_group_name_H-M   'P 1'
#
loop_
_entity.id
_entity.type
_entity.pdbx_description
1 polymer ?
#
loop_
_entity_poly.entity_id
_entity_poly.type
_entity_poly.pdbx_seq_one_letter_code
_entity_poly.pdbx_strand_id
1 'polypeptide(L)'
;MPTLASKGLPELHPDAAALTAIRTIGDDQVRAYTIAEPTQGWRQINQLLRQAAACGLVRPATERMRDAYAVLDVLNGDDDIVQDYAIPTAAAWRWWYRKLHLRIAA
;
A
#
# COMPACT_ATOMS: atom_id res chain seq x y z
N MET A 1 -13.22 -11.85 -20.80
CA MET A 1 -13.68 -12.43 -19.52
C MET A 1 -13.50 -11.36 -18.45
N PRO A 2 -14.53 -10.92 -17.72
CA PRO A 2 -14.33 -9.92 -16.68
C PRO A 2 -13.76 -10.60 -15.43
N THR A 3 -12.57 -10.19 -15.05
CA THR A 3 -11.83 -10.66 -13.86
C THR A 3 -12.57 -10.20 -12.61
N LEU A 4 -12.87 -11.13 -11.70
CA LEU A 4 -13.51 -10.86 -10.42
C LEU A 4 -12.77 -9.72 -9.70
N ALA A 5 -13.39 -8.55 -9.62
CA ALA A 5 -12.92 -7.45 -8.80
C ALA A 5 -12.84 -7.95 -7.36
N SER A 6 -11.61 -8.08 -6.85
CA SER A 6 -11.33 -8.32 -5.44
C SER A 6 -11.92 -7.16 -4.64
N LYS A 7 -13.19 -7.31 -4.24
CA LYS A 7 -13.98 -6.43 -3.37
C LYS A 7 -13.48 -4.97 -3.36
N GLY A 8 -13.71 -4.26 -4.46
CA GLY A 8 -13.68 -2.79 -4.50
C GLY A 8 -12.33 -2.10 -4.54
N LEU A 9 -11.18 -2.80 -4.65
CA LEU A 9 -9.94 -2.11 -5.02
C LEU A 9 -9.96 -1.73 -6.51
N PRO A 10 -9.44 -0.53 -6.88
CA PRO A 10 -9.15 -0.22 -8.27
C PRO A 10 -8.11 -1.19 -8.83
N GLU A 11 -8.08 -1.31 -10.16
CA GLU A 11 -7.02 -2.06 -10.84
C GLU A 11 -5.65 -1.46 -10.49
N LEU A 12 -4.65 -2.34 -10.34
CA LEU A 12 -3.28 -1.92 -10.03
C LEU A 12 -2.67 -1.24 -11.27
N HIS A 13 -2.05 -0.09 -11.07
CA HIS A 13 -1.34 0.64 -12.13
C HIS A 13 -0.36 -0.28 -12.88
N PRO A 14 -0.31 -0.28 -14.22
CA PRO A 14 0.53 -1.19 -15.00
C PRO A 14 2.03 -1.06 -14.69
N ASP A 15 2.47 0.14 -14.32
CA ASP A 15 3.88 0.44 -14.02
C ASP A 15 4.29 0.14 -12.57
N ALA A 16 3.41 -0.46 -11.76
CA ALA A 16 3.72 -0.77 -10.37
C ALA A 16 4.95 -1.69 -10.23
N ALA A 17 5.99 -1.19 -9.58
CA ALA A 17 7.28 -1.84 -9.40
C ALA A 17 7.64 -2.06 -7.92
N ALA A 18 7.25 -1.13 -7.04
CA ALA A 18 7.58 -1.21 -5.62
C ALA A 18 6.44 -0.70 -4.72
N LEU A 19 6.60 -0.91 -3.42
CA LEU A 19 5.69 -0.44 -2.38
C LEU A 19 6.45 0.34 -1.32
N THR A 20 5.90 1.46 -0.87
CA THR A 20 6.35 2.14 0.34
C THR A 20 5.16 2.52 1.20
N ALA A 21 5.42 3.09 2.37
CA ALA A 21 4.36 3.57 3.23
C ALA A 21 4.74 4.84 3.98
N ILE A 22 3.71 5.64 4.25
CA ILE A 22 3.80 6.84 5.08
C ILE A 22 2.77 6.70 6.20
N ARG A 23 3.18 7.03 7.43
CA ARG A 23 2.31 6.94 8.60
C ARG A 23 2.29 8.25 9.38
N THR A 24 1.11 8.75 9.70
CA THR A 24 0.93 9.87 10.62
C THR A 24 1.24 9.44 12.06
N ILE A 25 2.07 10.20 12.76
CA ILE A 25 2.52 9.93 14.15
C ILE A 25 2.15 11.05 15.15
N GLY A 26 1.42 12.07 14.70
CA GLY A 26 0.94 13.22 15.50
C GLY A 26 0.28 14.26 14.61
N ASP A 27 -0.17 15.37 15.18
CA ASP A 27 -1.07 16.34 14.51
C ASP A 27 -0.55 16.91 13.18
N ASP A 28 0.76 16.90 12.92
CA ASP A 28 1.35 17.27 11.62
C ASP A 28 2.63 16.48 11.28
N GLN A 29 2.85 15.34 11.93
CA GLN A 29 4.07 14.57 11.74
C GLN A 29 3.80 13.30 10.94
N VAL A 30 4.56 13.11 9.88
CA VAL A 30 4.57 11.90 9.08
C VAL A 30 5.90 11.16 9.24
N ARG A 31 5.84 9.84 9.15
CA ARG A 31 7.01 8.97 9.10
C ARG A 31 6.98 8.18 7.81
N ALA A 32 8.00 8.38 6.98
CA ALA A 32 8.22 7.60 5.77
C ALA A 32 8.96 6.29 6.09
N TYR A 33 8.66 5.26 5.32
CA TYR A 33 9.27 3.94 5.45
C TYR A 33 10.06 3.58 4.19
N THR A 34 10.93 2.58 4.31
CA THR A 34 11.74 2.06 3.21
C THR A 34 10.89 1.52 2.07
N ILE A 35 11.41 1.63 0.85
CA ILE A 35 10.85 0.99 -0.34
C ILE A 35 11.05 -0.53 -0.25
N ALA A 36 9.99 -1.27 -0.56
CA ALA A 36 9.99 -2.71 -0.69
C ALA A 36 9.76 -3.08 -2.15
N GLU A 37 10.76 -3.70 -2.77
CA GLU A 37 10.73 -4.17 -4.16
C GLU A 37 10.44 -5.68 -4.20
N PRO A 38 9.22 -6.11 -4.58
CA PRO A 38 8.91 -7.53 -4.66
C PRO A 38 9.66 -8.18 -5.83
N THR A 39 10.21 -9.37 -5.62
CA THR A 39 11.06 -10.05 -6.61
C THR A 39 10.36 -10.40 -7.93
N GLN A 40 9.03 -10.53 -7.92
CA GLN A 40 8.24 -10.76 -9.14
C GLN A 40 7.47 -9.50 -9.61
N GLY A 41 7.89 -8.32 -9.13
CA GLY A 41 7.36 -7.02 -9.51
C GLY A 41 5.84 -6.92 -9.43
N TRP A 42 5.24 -6.35 -10.48
CA TRP A 42 3.79 -6.10 -10.59
C TRP A 42 2.91 -7.28 -10.19
N ARG A 43 3.23 -8.50 -10.62
CA ARG A 43 2.40 -9.69 -10.38
C ARG A 43 2.27 -10.00 -8.88
N GLN A 44 3.38 -9.87 -8.16
CA GLN A 44 3.40 -10.12 -6.72
C GLN A 44 2.73 -8.98 -5.95
N ILE A 45 2.90 -7.72 -6.39
CA ILE A 45 2.19 -6.57 -5.83
C ILE A 45 0.67 -6.78 -5.96
N ASN A 46 0.19 -7.12 -7.15
CA ASN A 46 -1.23 -7.35 -7.40
C ASN A 46 -1.78 -8.50 -6.55
N GLN A 47 -1.07 -9.64 -6.48
CA GLN A 47 -1.48 -10.75 -5.63
C GLN A 47 -1.55 -10.35 -4.15
N LEU A 48 -0.55 -9.60 -3.68
CA LEU A 48 -0.46 -9.14 -2.30
C LEU A 48 -1.61 -8.19 -1.95
N LEU A 49 -1.90 -7.22 -2.81
CA LEU A 49 -3.00 -6.26 -2.64
C LEU A 49 -4.35 -6.97 -2.63
N ARG A 50 -4.58 -7.95 -3.53
CA ARG A 50 -5.81 -8.74 -3.56
C ARG A 50 -6.03 -9.52 -2.27
N GLN A 51 -4.98 -10.16 -1.76
CA GLN A 51 -5.02 -10.88 -0.48
C GLN A 51 -5.30 -9.93 0.69
N ALA A 52 -4.58 -8.80 0.73
CA ALA A 52 -4.76 -7.79 1.76
C ALA A 52 -6.19 -7.21 1.74
N ALA A 53 -6.75 -6.95 0.56
CA ALA A 53 -8.11 -6.43 0.39
C ALA A 53 -9.16 -7.42 0.89
N ALA A 54 -9.02 -8.71 0.55
CA ALA A 54 -9.92 -9.76 1.03
C ALA A 54 -9.95 -9.86 2.56
N CYS A 55 -8.84 -9.51 3.23
CA CYS A 55 -8.72 -9.49 4.68
C CYS A 55 -9.01 -8.12 5.32
N GLY A 56 -9.39 -7.10 4.54
CA GLY A 56 -9.63 -5.74 5.06
C GLY A 56 -8.36 -5.02 5.56
N LEU A 57 -7.18 -5.43 5.10
CA LEU A 57 -5.88 -4.87 5.48
C LEU A 57 -5.49 -3.65 4.62
N VAL A 58 -6.23 -3.39 3.55
CA VAL A 58 -6.07 -2.26 2.65
C VAL A 58 -7.43 -1.89 2.06
N ARG A 59 -7.64 -0.61 1.75
CA ARG A 59 -8.82 -0.09 1.05
C ARG A 59 -8.38 0.97 0.02
N PRO A 60 -9.23 1.31 -0.97
CA PRO A 60 -8.92 2.39 -1.90
C PRO A 60 -8.61 3.67 -1.13
N ALA A 61 -7.62 4.42 -1.59
CA ALA A 61 -7.51 5.82 -1.20
C ALA A 61 -8.80 6.53 -1.65
N THR A 62 -9.43 7.22 -0.71
CA THR A 62 -10.58 8.10 -0.99
C THR A 62 -10.22 9.47 -0.41
N GLU A 63 -11.01 10.51 -0.69
CA GLU A 63 -10.78 11.87 -0.19
C GLU A 63 -10.59 11.95 1.35
N ARG A 64 -11.00 10.91 2.10
CA ARG A 64 -10.81 10.78 3.54
C ARG A 64 -9.54 10.01 3.94
N MET A 65 -8.40 10.28 3.29
CA MET A 65 -7.10 9.75 3.75
C MET A 65 -6.79 10.11 5.21
N ARG A 66 -7.38 11.19 5.75
CA ARG A 66 -7.29 11.56 7.17
C ARG A 66 -7.75 10.46 8.13
N ASP A 67 -8.63 9.55 7.67
CA ASP A 67 -9.13 8.44 8.48
C ASP A 67 -8.25 7.18 8.35
N ALA A 68 -7.18 7.23 7.56
CA ALA A 68 -6.25 6.12 7.43
C ALA A 68 -5.23 6.14 8.56
N TYR A 69 -4.89 4.96 9.07
CA TYR A 69 -3.79 4.83 10.03
C TYR A 69 -2.43 5.05 9.35
N ALA A 70 -2.29 4.58 8.11
CA ALA A 70 -1.14 4.79 7.25
C ALA A 70 -1.60 4.79 5.78
N VAL A 71 -0.75 5.32 4.91
CA VAL A 71 -0.87 5.26 3.46
C VAL A 71 0.13 4.23 2.95
N LEU A 72 -0.31 3.38 2.02
CA LEU A 72 0.53 2.47 1.25
C LEU A 72 0.64 3.05 -0.16
N ASP A 73 1.84 3.46 -0.53
CA ASP A 73 2.12 4.01 -1.85
C ASP A 73 2.67 2.91 -2.76
N VAL A 74 2.20 2.91 -4.00
CA VAL A 74 2.72 2.09 -5.10
C VAL A 74 3.61 2.97 -5.96
N LEU A 75 4.84 2.51 -6.17
CA LEU A 75 5.84 3.24 -6.94
C LEU A 75 6.05 2.59 -8.31
N ASN A 76 6.41 3.41 -9.30
CA ASN A 76 6.92 2.91 -10.59
C ASN A 76 8.43 2.61 -10.52
N GLY A 77 9.05 2.32 -11.67
CA GLY A 77 10.49 2.03 -11.75
C GLY A 77 11.41 3.25 -11.52
N ASP A 78 10.85 4.45 -11.47
CA ASP A 78 11.56 5.72 -11.20
C ASP A 78 11.30 6.21 -9.77
N ASP A 79 10.75 5.37 -8.89
CA ASP A 79 10.32 5.68 -7.52
C ASP A 79 9.21 6.74 -7.40
N ASP A 80 8.52 7.07 -8.49
CA ASP A 80 7.36 7.97 -8.47
C ASP A 80 6.10 7.23 -7.98
N ILE A 81 5.30 7.91 -7.15
CA ILE A 81 4.00 7.40 -6.70
C ILE A 81 3.02 7.39 -7.87
N VAL A 82 2.56 6.20 -8.25
CA VAL A 82 1.56 6.01 -9.32
C VAL A 82 0.18 5.65 -8.79
N GLN A 83 0.09 5.18 -7.54
CA GLN A 83 -1.17 4.81 -6.92
C GLN A 83 -1.02 4.74 -5.40
N ASP A 84 -2.09 5.02 -4.68
CA ASP A 84 -2.13 5.06 -3.23
C ASP A 84 -3.30 4.22 -2.68
N TYR A 85 -3.08 3.66 -1.49
CA TYR A 85 -4.09 2.93 -0.74
C TYR A 85 -4.07 3.32 0.73
N ALA A 86 -5.25 3.24 1.36
CA ALA A 86 -5.36 3.47 2.79
C ALA A 86 -5.20 2.16 3.58
N ILE A 87 -4.34 2.19 4.59
CA ILE A 87 -4.25 1.16 5.63
C ILE A 87 -5.14 1.59 6.80
N PRO A 88 -6.25 0.88 7.08
CA PRO A 88 -7.32 1.42 7.91
C PRO A 88 -7.04 1.37 9.42
N THR A 89 -6.18 0.47 9.90
CA THR A 89 -6.00 0.23 11.34
C THR A 89 -4.55 -0.05 11.70
N ALA A 90 -4.22 0.12 12.99
CA ALA A 90 -2.92 -0.26 13.55
C ALA A 90 -2.60 -1.75 13.38
N ALA A 91 -3.62 -2.63 13.41
CA ALA A 91 -3.43 -4.06 13.19
C ALA A 91 -3.07 -4.36 11.73
N ALA A 92 -3.75 -3.72 10.78
CA ALA A 92 -3.43 -3.80 9.35
C ALA A 92 -2.02 -3.28 9.07
N TRP A 93 -1.64 -2.17 9.69
CA TRP A 93 -0.28 -1.64 9.63
C TRP A 93 0.78 -2.64 10.10
N ARG A 94 0.59 -3.28 11.26
CA ARG A 94 1.53 -4.29 11.76
C ARG A 94 1.69 -5.47 10.80
N TRP A 95 0.65 -5.80 10.03
CA TRP A 95 0.74 -6.82 9.00
C TRP A 95 1.63 -6.33 7.85
N TRP A 96 1.36 -5.15 7.28
CA TRP A 96 2.16 -4.58 6.19
C TRP A 96 3.63 -4.36 6.58
N TYR A 97 3.87 -3.77 7.76
CA TYR A 97 5.21 -3.55 8.31
C TYR A 97 6.03 -4.84 8.35
N ARG A 98 5.42 -5.96 8.80
CA ARG A 98 6.09 -7.27 8.84
C ARG A 98 6.20 -7.91 7.47
N LYS A 99 5.16 -7.80 6.64
CA LYS A 99 5.06 -8.47 5.35
C LYS A 99 6.03 -7.89 4.31
N LEU A 100 6.23 -6.58 4.34
CA LEU A 100 7.16 -5.85 3.46
C LEU A 100 8.51 -5.59 4.12
N HIS A 101 8.72 -6.02 5.37
CA HIS A 101 9.94 -5.76 6.14
C HIS A 101 10.32 -4.26 6.22
N LEU A 102 9.31 -3.39 6.29
CA LEU A 102 9.50 -1.94 6.31
C LEU A 102 10.39 -1.50 7.47
N ARG A 103 11.25 -0.51 7.21
CA ARG A 103 12.03 0.22 8.23
C ARG A 103 11.80 1.70 8.05
N ILE A 104 12.21 2.51 9.03
CA ILE A 104 12.15 3.97 8.90
C ILE A 104 13.16 4.38 7.83
N ALA A 105 12.72 5.19 6.85
CA ALA A 105 13.63 5.76 5.85
C ALA A 105 14.56 6.77 6.54
N ALA A 106 15.84 6.78 6.15
CA ALA A 106 16.87 7.65 6.71
C ALA A 106 16.80 9.06 6.11
#